data_AF-A0A1D2JN39-F1
#
_entry.id   AF-A0A1D2JN39-F1
#
_cell.length_a   1.000
_cell.length_b   1.000
_cell.length_c   1.000
_cell.angle_alpha   90.00
_cell.angle_beta   90.00
_cell.angle_gamma   90.00
#
_symmetry.space_group_name_H-M   'P 1'
#
loop_
_entity.id
_entity.type
_entity.pdbx_description
1 polymer ?
#
loop_
_entity_poly.entity_id
_entity_poly.type
_entity_poly.pdbx_seq_one_letter_code
_entity_poly.pdbx_strand_id
1 'polypeptide(L)'
;MVLERLKQLAYQVDSTSPPPHPFDPLSSSEIDAAVAIIRAGYDGSLKINTLTLREPQKAEVVAWLADPQNNPRPHRAVDIVAISPGGKVYDGIVDLTDKKVLQWKHTEGVQPLITMEDLNAVEALAMKDPKIISTWTIGYDERFGSNASLQQGLMYYRPM
;
A
#
# COMPACT_ATOMS: atom_id res chain seq x y z
N MET A 1 2.22 -26.89 -23.30
CA MET A 1 2.56 -26.96 -21.86
C MET A 1 4.02 -26.57 -21.58
N VAL A 2 5.02 -27.13 -22.27
CA VAL A 2 6.45 -26.75 -22.12
C VAL A 2 6.76 -25.34 -22.66
N LEU A 3 6.18 -24.98 -23.80
CA LEU A 3 6.39 -23.68 -24.45
C LEU A 3 5.90 -22.49 -23.58
N GLU A 4 4.76 -22.66 -22.91
CA GLU A 4 4.19 -21.64 -22.02
C GLU A 4 5.02 -21.47 -20.75
N ARG A 5 5.61 -22.56 -20.22
CA ARG A 5 6.55 -22.47 -19.10
C ARG A 5 7.85 -21.78 -19.48
N LEU A 6 8.36 -22.03 -20.69
CA LEU A 6 9.54 -21.33 -21.21
C LEU A 6 9.28 -19.83 -21.39
N LYS A 7 8.11 -19.44 -21.89
CA LYS A 7 7.70 -18.03 -21.94
C LYS A 7 7.59 -17.41 -20.56
N GLN A 8 6.98 -18.11 -19.60
CA GLN A 8 6.84 -17.63 -18.22
C GLN A 8 8.19 -17.46 -17.52
N LEU A 9 9.14 -18.36 -17.75
CA LEU A 9 10.52 -18.23 -17.27
C LEU A 9 11.24 -17.06 -17.96
N ALA A 10 11.08 -16.89 -19.27
CA ALA A 10 11.65 -15.74 -19.99
C ALA A 10 11.08 -14.41 -19.46
N TYR A 11 9.79 -14.34 -19.13
CA TYR A 11 9.16 -13.17 -18.51
C TYR A 11 9.66 -12.85 -17.09
N GLN A 12 10.18 -13.85 -16.38
CA GLN A 12 10.77 -13.67 -15.04
C GLN A 12 12.24 -13.23 -15.11
N VAL A 13 12.95 -13.61 -16.18
CA VAL A 13 14.40 -13.36 -16.34
C VAL A 13 14.67 -12.11 -17.16
N ASP A 14 13.89 -11.89 -18.21
CA ASP A 14 13.90 -10.69 -19.03
C ASP A 14 12.71 -9.81 -18.65
N SER A 15 12.94 -8.52 -18.41
CA SER A 15 11.91 -7.51 -18.20
C SER A 15 11.12 -7.18 -19.50
N THR A 16 10.87 -8.18 -20.34
CA THR A 16 10.14 -8.14 -21.61
C THR A 16 8.81 -8.88 -21.49
N SER A 17 8.16 -8.79 -20.33
CA SER A 17 6.76 -9.21 -20.19
C SER A 17 5.86 -8.31 -21.04
N PRO A 18 4.83 -8.84 -21.72
CA PRO A 18 3.80 -8.01 -22.31
C PRO A 18 3.23 -7.08 -21.24
N PRO A 19 2.87 -5.84 -21.58
CA PRO A 19 2.45 -4.86 -20.59
C PRO A 19 1.21 -5.38 -19.83
N PRO A 20 1.26 -5.40 -18.48
CA PRO A 20 0.28 -6.08 -17.63
C PRO A 20 -1.09 -5.43 -17.75
N HIS A 21 -2.16 -6.22 -17.83
CA HIS A 21 -3.52 -5.72 -18.00
C HIS A 21 -3.81 -4.56 -17.04
N PRO A 22 -4.58 -3.51 -17.42
CA PRO A 22 -4.80 -2.36 -16.54
C PRO A 22 -5.35 -2.66 -15.14
N PHE A 23 -5.95 -3.84 -14.92
CA PHE A 23 -6.41 -4.34 -13.60
C PHE A 23 -5.48 -5.36 -12.94
N ASP A 24 -4.37 -5.73 -13.59
CA ASP A 24 -3.39 -6.61 -12.96
C ASP A 24 -2.74 -5.87 -11.79
N PRO A 25 -2.50 -6.57 -10.66
CA PRO A 25 -1.89 -5.97 -9.47
C PRO A 25 -0.54 -5.35 -9.79
N LEU A 26 -0.07 -4.48 -8.89
CA LEU A 26 1.23 -3.84 -9.04
C LEU A 26 2.35 -4.89 -9.04
N SER A 27 3.29 -4.75 -9.96
CA SER A 27 4.55 -5.50 -9.91
C SER A 27 5.47 -4.94 -8.82
N SER A 28 6.48 -5.71 -8.43
CA SER A 28 7.54 -5.24 -7.53
C SER A 28 8.23 -3.99 -8.07
N SER A 29 8.53 -3.95 -9.37
CA SER A 29 9.17 -2.80 -10.02
C SER A 29 8.29 -1.55 -10.01
N GLU A 30 6.97 -1.69 -10.11
CA GLU A 30 6.02 -0.59 -10.00
C GLU A 30 5.91 -0.07 -8.57
N ILE A 31 5.93 -0.97 -7.57
CA ILE A 31 5.98 -0.61 -6.16
C ILE A 31 7.25 0.18 -5.87
N ASP A 32 8.41 -0.32 -6.30
CA ASP A 32 9.71 0.37 -6.11
C ASP A 32 9.72 1.74 -6.79
N ALA A 33 9.15 1.85 -8.00
CA ALA A 33 9.03 3.11 -8.72
C ALA A 33 8.13 4.11 -7.98
N ALA A 34 6.98 3.66 -7.46
CA ALA A 34 6.07 4.50 -6.68
C ALA A 34 6.79 5.05 -5.43
N VAL A 35 7.47 4.17 -4.69
CA VAL A 35 8.24 4.56 -3.50
C VAL A 35 9.32 5.58 -3.86
N ALA A 36 10.06 5.36 -4.95
CA ALA A 36 11.10 6.28 -5.40
C ALA A 36 10.54 7.68 -5.73
N ILE A 37 9.39 7.77 -6.40
CA ILE A 37 8.72 9.03 -6.73
C ILE A 37 8.35 9.80 -5.44
N ILE A 38 7.77 9.11 -4.46
CA ILE A 38 7.38 9.73 -3.19
C ILE A 38 8.59 10.22 -2.43
N ARG A 39 9.63 9.39 -2.32
CA ARG A 39 10.87 9.71 -1.59
C ARG A 39 11.64 10.86 -2.24
N ALA A 40 11.45 11.12 -3.52
CA ALA A 40 12.01 12.28 -4.20
C ALA A 40 11.26 13.58 -3.87
N GLY A 41 9.94 13.51 -3.63
CA GLY A 41 9.09 14.68 -3.38
C GLY A 41 8.84 15.00 -1.90
N TYR A 42 9.01 14.02 -1.00
CA TYR A 42 8.63 14.12 0.40
C TYR A 42 9.69 13.53 1.33
N ASP A 43 9.56 13.85 2.63
CA ASP A 43 10.51 13.42 3.66
C ASP A 43 10.69 11.89 3.69
N GLY A 44 11.96 11.46 3.73
CA GLY A 44 12.37 10.06 3.87
C GLY A 44 11.95 9.42 5.19
N SER A 45 11.50 10.21 6.16
CA SER A 45 10.96 9.72 7.44
C SER A 45 9.52 9.18 7.36
N LEU A 46 8.79 9.42 6.27
CA LEU A 46 7.43 8.91 6.06
C LEU A 46 7.42 7.37 6.09
N LYS A 47 6.48 6.78 6.81
CA LYS A 47 6.17 5.35 6.72
C LYS A 47 5.08 5.14 5.68
N ILE A 48 5.26 4.21 4.76
CA ILE A 48 4.25 3.87 3.77
C ILE A 48 3.43 2.70 4.34
N ASN A 49 2.15 2.95 4.61
CA ASN A 49 1.24 1.97 5.19
C ASN A 49 0.67 1.03 4.14
N THR A 50 0.30 1.59 2.99
CA THR A 50 -0.38 0.85 1.93
C THR A 50 0.01 1.44 0.58
N LEU A 51 0.33 0.54 -0.36
CA LEU A 51 0.49 0.82 -1.78
C LEU A 51 -0.39 -0.17 -2.53
N THR A 52 -1.37 0.33 -3.25
CA THR A 52 -2.26 -0.51 -4.06
C THR A 52 -2.47 0.10 -5.43
N LEU A 53 -2.79 -0.74 -6.41
CA LEU A 53 -3.22 -0.28 -7.71
C LEU A 53 -4.45 0.61 -7.53
N ARG A 54 -4.39 1.83 -8.08
CA ARG A 54 -5.58 2.62 -8.30
C ARG A 54 -6.24 2.12 -9.56
N GLU A 55 -7.43 1.53 -9.40
CA GLU A 55 -8.17 1.01 -10.55
C GLU A 55 -8.45 2.14 -11.57
N PRO A 56 -8.16 1.91 -12.86
CA PRO A 56 -8.40 2.90 -13.91
C PRO A 56 -9.89 3.17 -14.09
N GLN A 57 -10.22 4.35 -14.64
CA GLN A 57 -11.61 4.71 -14.87
C GLN A 57 -12.27 3.75 -15.87
N LYS A 58 -13.49 3.30 -15.55
CA LYS A 58 -14.26 2.38 -16.39
C LYS A 58 -14.37 2.86 -17.84
N ALA A 59 -14.59 4.16 -18.06
CA ALA A 59 -14.72 4.72 -19.41
C ALA A 59 -13.44 4.54 -20.25
N GLU A 60 -12.27 4.77 -19.65
CA GLU A 60 -10.97 4.63 -20.32
C GLU A 60 -10.68 3.17 -20.67
N VAL A 61 -10.96 2.25 -19.74
CA VAL A 61 -10.74 0.82 -19.97
C VAL A 61 -11.69 0.29 -21.04
N VAL A 62 -12.97 0.68 -21.02
CA VAL A 62 -13.95 0.26 -22.03
C VAL A 62 -13.56 0.77 -23.42
N ALA A 63 -13.11 2.03 -23.53
CA ALA A 63 -12.62 2.57 -24.78
C ALA A 63 -11.38 1.80 -25.27
N TRP A 64 -10.40 1.56 -24.40
CA TRP A 64 -9.21 0.79 -24.73
C TRP A 64 -9.53 -0.65 -25.16
N LEU A 65 -10.43 -1.34 -24.47
CA LEU A 65 -10.84 -2.71 -24.82
C LEU A 65 -11.59 -2.78 -26.15
N ALA A 66 -12.34 -1.74 -26.53
CA ALA A 66 -13.07 -1.69 -27.79
C ALA A 66 -12.14 -1.58 -29.01
N ASP A 67 -11.02 -0.85 -28.87
CA ASP A 67 -10.00 -0.73 -29.91
C ASP A 67 -8.60 -0.50 -29.31
N PRO A 68 -7.89 -1.57 -28.90
CA PRO A 68 -6.59 -1.45 -28.25
C PRO A 68 -5.46 -0.92 -29.14
N GLN A 69 -5.66 -0.87 -30.46
CA GLN A 69 -4.64 -0.39 -31.40
C GLN A 69 -4.69 1.13 -31.57
N ASN A 70 -5.89 1.72 -31.52
CA ASN A 70 -6.07 3.16 -31.74
C ASN A 70 -6.34 3.94 -30.45
N ASN A 71 -6.92 3.30 -29.42
CA ASN A 71 -7.20 3.98 -28.16
C ASN A 71 -6.03 3.88 -27.18
N PRO A 72 -5.72 4.97 -26.45
CA PRO A 72 -4.62 4.97 -25.50
C PRO A 72 -4.89 3.98 -24.36
N ARG A 73 -3.83 3.34 -23.90
CA ARG A 73 -3.88 2.52 -22.69
C ARG A 73 -4.16 3.41 -21.47
N PRO A 74 -5.05 3.02 -20.55
CA PRO A 74 -5.25 3.76 -19.31
C PRO A 74 -3.95 3.86 -18.52
N HIS A 75 -3.72 5.03 -17.91
CA HIS A 75 -2.56 5.25 -17.05
C HIS A 75 -2.65 4.33 -15.83
N ARG A 76 -1.54 3.69 -15.47
CA ARG A 76 -1.43 2.96 -14.20
C ARG A 76 -1.05 3.95 -13.10
N ALA A 77 -1.89 4.03 -12.08
CA ALA A 77 -1.67 4.86 -10.91
C ALA A 77 -1.69 4.00 -9.63
N VAL A 78 -1.09 4.53 -8.57
CA VAL A 78 -0.97 3.89 -7.26
C VAL A 78 -1.65 4.75 -6.23
N ASP A 79 -2.57 4.17 -5.47
CA ASP A 79 -3.13 4.77 -4.27
C ASP A 79 -2.24 4.45 -3.07
N ILE A 80 -1.97 5.48 -2.28
CA ILE A 80 -0.93 5.45 -1.25
C ILE A 80 -1.49 6.00 0.05
N VAL A 81 -1.23 5.29 1.14
CA VAL A 81 -1.43 5.80 2.50
C VAL A 81 -0.07 5.94 3.16
N ALA A 82 0.31 7.16 3.52
CA ALA A 82 1.57 7.46 4.18
C ALA A 82 1.36 8.08 5.57
N ILE A 83 2.25 7.77 6.50
CA ILE A 83 2.20 8.21 7.90
C ILE A 83 3.47 8.98 8.22
N SER A 84 3.35 10.24 8.65
CA SER A 84 4.51 11.02 9.08
C SER A 84 4.97 10.65 10.48
N PRO A 85 6.23 11.00 10.84
CA PRO A 85 6.58 11.11 12.25
C PRO A 85 5.58 12.02 12.95
N GLY A 86 4.97 11.55 14.04
CA GLY A 86 3.86 12.22 14.71
C GLY A 86 2.46 11.71 14.36
N GLY A 87 2.33 10.71 13.48
CA GLY A 87 1.08 9.98 13.27
C GLY A 87 0.07 10.64 12.33
N LYS A 88 0.47 11.68 11.58
CA LYS A 88 -0.40 12.29 10.57
C LYS A 88 -0.50 11.40 9.35
N VAL A 89 -1.72 11.21 8.85
CA VAL A 89 -2.03 10.33 7.71
C VAL A 89 -2.20 11.16 6.44
N TYR A 90 -1.60 10.71 5.35
CA TYR A 90 -1.69 11.32 4.04
C TYR A 90 -2.16 10.30 3.02
N ASP A 91 -3.17 10.68 2.25
CA ASP A 91 -3.65 9.93 1.10
C ASP A 91 -3.03 10.54 -0.17
N GLY A 92 -2.28 9.72 -0.89
CA GLY A 92 -1.56 10.09 -2.09
C GLY A 92 -2.02 9.28 -3.30
N ILE A 93 -1.93 9.90 -4.47
CA ILE A 93 -2.05 9.19 -5.76
C ILE A 93 -0.80 9.48 -6.56
N VAL A 94 -0.15 8.43 -7.05
CA VAL A 94 1.04 8.53 -7.90
C VAL A 94 0.74 7.93 -9.27
N ASP A 95 1.00 8.68 -10.33
CA ASP A 95 0.97 8.17 -11.71
C ASP A 95 2.33 7.57 -12.06
N LEU A 96 2.35 6.27 -12.39
CA LEU A 96 3.56 5.55 -12.79
C LEU A 96 3.96 5.81 -14.23
N THR A 97 3.01 6.21 -15.06
CA THR A 97 3.18 6.48 -16.49
C THR A 97 3.94 7.80 -16.66
N ASP A 98 3.42 8.85 -16.03
CA ASP A 98 4.01 10.20 -16.06
C ASP A 98 5.04 10.42 -14.94
N LYS A 99 5.21 9.45 -14.05
CA LYS A 99 6.13 9.48 -12.89
C LYS A 99 5.96 10.72 -12.00
N LYS A 100 4.70 11.05 -11.68
CA LYS A 100 4.35 12.24 -10.90
C LYS A 100 3.33 11.95 -9.82
N VAL A 101 3.35 12.76 -8.77
CA VAL A 101 2.34 12.73 -7.71
C VAL A 101 1.13 13.55 -8.19
N LEU A 102 -0.02 12.90 -8.36
CA LEU A 102 -1.26 13.54 -8.79
C LEU A 102 -2.01 14.20 -7.63
N GLN A 103 -1.96 13.58 -6.46
CA GLN A 103 -2.65 14.05 -5.28
C GLN A 103 -1.82 13.75 -4.04
N TRP A 104 -1.85 14.67 -3.08
CA TRP A 104 -1.32 14.45 -1.74
C TRP A 104 -2.19 15.22 -0.75
N LYS A 105 -2.99 14.50 0.04
CA LYS A 105 -4.00 15.08 0.92
C LYS A 105 -3.73 14.63 2.35
N HIS A 106 -3.60 15.59 3.28
CA HIS A 106 -3.64 15.30 4.71
C HIS A 106 -5.07 14.92 5.10
N THR A 107 -5.26 13.72 5.65
CA THR A 107 -6.56 13.23 6.08
C THR A 107 -6.59 13.24 7.60
N GLU A 108 -7.32 14.21 8.15
CA GLU A 108 -7.40 14.45 9.59
C GLU A 108 -8.46 13.56 10.25
N GLY A 109 -8.22 13.18 11.51
CA GLY A 109 -9.19 12.42 12.32
C GLY A 109 -9.36 10.95 11.91
N VAL A 110 -8.48 10.42 11.05
CA VAL A 110 -8.48 9.01 10.65
C VAL A 110 -7.24 8.29 11.16
N GLN A 111 -7.39 6.97 11.33
CA GLN A 111 -6.28 6.06 11.62
C GLN A 111 -6.16 5.07 10.46
N PRO A 112 -4.95 4.79 9.98
CA PRO A 112 -4.74 3.89 8.85
C PRO A 112 -4.93 2.43 9.28
N LEU A 113 -4.96 1.53 8.30
CA LEU A 113 -5.00 0.10 8.54
C LEU A 113 -3.73 -0.35 9.28
N ILE A 114 -3.89 -1.25 10.26
CA ILE A 114 -2.78 -1.81 11.02
C ILE A 114 -1.99 -2.79 10.14
N THR A 115 -0.69 -2.54 10.01
CA THR A 115 0.22 -3.42 9.27
C THR A 115 0.71 -4.60 10.11
N MET A 116 1.29 -5.60 9.46
CA MET A 116 1.90 -6.73 10.17
C MET A 116 3.10 -6.28 11.00
N GLU A 117 3.85 -5.29 10.52
CA GLU A 117 4.96 -4.67 11.22
C GLU A 117 4.49 -4.02 12.53
N ASP A 118 3.34 -3.35 12.50
CA ASP A 118 2.75 -2.76 13.70
C ASP A 118 2.31 -3.84 14.69
N LEU A 119 1.64 -4.91 14.23
CA LEU A 119 1.23 -6.02 15.11
C LEU A 119 2.42 -6.70 15.79
N ASN A 120 3.47 -7.00 15.02
CA ASN A 120 4.69 -7.63 15.53
C ASN A 120 5.40 -6.73 16.56
N ALA A 121 5.45 -5.42 16.30
CA ALA A 121 6.06 -4.47 17.22
C ALA A 121 5.32 -4.43 18.57
N VAL A 122 3.99 -4.47 18.55
CA VAL A 122 3.19 -4.37 19.77
C VAL A 122 3.30 -5.64 20.63
N GLU A 123 3.35 -6.83 20.06
CA GLU A 123 3.62 -8.06 20.84
C GLU A 123 4.96 -7.97 21.60
N ALA A 124 6.03 -7.54 20.92
CA ALA A 124 7.35 -7.40 21.51
C ALA A 124 7.40 -6.31 22.61
N LEU A 125 6.61 -5.24 22.47
CA LEU A 125 6.47 -4.18 23.48
C LEU A 125 5.66 -4.66 24.68
N ALA A 126 4.55 -5.36 24.44
CA ALA A 126 3.66 -5.88 25.47
C ALA A 126 4.37 -6.87 26.40
N MET A 127 5.23 -7.72 25.86
CA MET A 127 6.03 -8.67 26.65
C MET A 127 7.08 -8.00 27.56
N LYS A 128 7.51 -6.77 27.24
CA LYS A 128 8.54 -6.05 28.00
C LYS A 128 7.98 -5.16 29.10
N ASP A 129 6.73 -4.71 28.95
CA ASP A 129 6.11 -3.81 29.92
C ASP A 129 5.49 -4.65 31.06
N PRO A 130 5.99 -4.52 32.31
CA PRO A 130 5.45 -5.25 33.44
C PRO A 130 3.99 -4.87 33.80
N LYS A 131 3.45 -3.80 33.21
CA LYS A 131 2.06 -3.36 33.38
C LYS A 131 1.11 -3.88 32.30
N ILE A 132 1.63 -4.45 31.20
CA ILE A 132 0.81 -4.83 30.05
C ILE A 132 0.36 -6.29 30.15
N ILE A 133 -0.93 -6.50 29.83
CA ILE A 133 -1.58 -7.81 29.85
C ILE A 133 -2.32 -8.08 28.52
N SER A 134 -2.03 -7.43 27.35
CA SER A 134 -2.47 -7.87 25.96
C SER A 134 -2.50 -6.89 24.73
N THR A 135 -2.59 -7.42 23.46
CA THR A 135 -2.48 -6.67 22.14
C THR A 135 -3.49 -7.04 20.97
N TRP A 136 -4.19 -6.07 20.30
CA TRP A 136 -5.23 -6.02 19.19
C TRP A 136 -5.63 -4.54 18.90
N THR A 137 -6.31 -4.14 17.82
CA THR A 137 -6.87 -2.76 17.69
C THR A 137 -7.99 -2.45 18.70
N ILE A 138 -8.10 -1.20 19.18
CA ILE A 138 -9.19 -0.77 20.10
C ILE A 138 -10.53 -0.51 19.38
N GLY A 139 -10.52 -0.42 18.04
CA GLY A 139 -11.69 0.00 17.28
C GLY A 139 -12.02 1.48 17.52
N TYR A 140 -12.89 1.75 18.50
CA TYR A 140 -13.23 3.11 18.94
C TYR A 140 -13.38 3.18 20.46
N ASP A 141 -12.72 4.15 21.07
CA ASP A 141 -12.80 4.44 22.51
C ASP A 141 -12.98 5.95 22.72
N GLU A 142 -14.07 6.35 23.38
CA GLU A 142 -14.44 7.75 23.60
C GLU A 142 -13.38 8.55 24.39
N ARG A 143 -12.55 7.87 25.20
CA ARG A 143 -11.50 8.51 26.01
C ARG A 143 -10.36 9.06 25.16
N PHE A 144 -10.15 8.48 23.98
CA PHE A 144 -9.00 8.77 23.12
C PHE A 144 -9.40 9.28 21.72
N GLY A 145 -10.60 8.90 21.24
CA GLY A 145 -11.05 9.21 19.89
C GLY A 145 -10.05 8.74 18.83
N SER A 146 -9.86 9.55 17.78
CA SER A 146 -8.86 9.30 16.72
C SER A 146 -7.52 10.01 16.95
N ASN A 147 -7.31 10.60 18.13
CA ASN A 147 -6.14 11.45 18.41
C ASN A 147 -4.86 10.64 18.64
N ALA A 148 -4.99 9.34 18.96
CA ALA A 148 -3.88 8.41 19.13
C ALA A 148 -4.17 7.11 18.38
N SER A 149 -3.16 6.59 17.69
CA SER A 149 -3.22 5.24 17.12
C SER A 149 -3.02 4.23 18.23
N LEU A 150 -4.09 3.52 18.61
CA LEU A 150 -4.10 2.65 19.78
C LEU A 150 -4.43 1.20 19.41
N GLN A 151 -3.76 0.32 20.14
CA GLN A 151 -4.05 -1.10 20.15
C GLN A 151 -4.46 -1.48 21.58
N GLN A 152 -5.64 -2.12 21.73
CA GLN A 152 -5.95 -3.05 22.83
C GLN A 152 -4.97 -4.23 22.81
N GLY A 153 -5.10 -5.32 23.58
CA GLY A 153 -5.83 -6.45 23.04
C GLY A 153 -5.98 -7.70 23.86
N LEU A 154 -5.59 -8.88 23.34
CA LEU A 154 -5.95 -10.17 23.97
C LEU A 154 -4.73 -11.07 24.29
N MET A 155 -4.53 -11.42 25.56
CA MET A 155 -3.45 -12.32 25.99
C MET A 155 -3.93 -13.75 26.02
N TYR A 156 -3.03 -14.64 25.64
CA TYR A 156 -3.21 -16.07 25.73
C TYR A 156 -1.97 -16.70 26.33
N TYR A 157 -2.15 -17.77 27.11
CA TYR A 157 -1.07 -18.55 27.68
C TYR A 157 -0.92 -19.84 26.87
N ARG A 158 0.30 -20.13 26.41
CA ARG A 158 0.66 -21.42 25.80
C ARG A 158 1.42 -22.25 26.84
N PRO A 159 0.82 -23.31 27.41
CA PRO A 159 1.55 -24.25 28.25
C PRO A 159 2.66 -24.92 27.44
N MET A 160 3.81 -25.15 28.06
CA MET A 160 4.89 -25.97 27.51
C MET A 160 4.59 -27.46 27.69
#